data_AF-A0A2V8NTV3-F1
#
_entry.id   AF-A0A2V8NTV3-F1
#
_cell.length_a   1.000
_cell.length_b   1.000
_cell.length_c   1.000
_cell.angle_alpha   90.00
_cell.angle_beta   90.00
_cell.angle_gamma   90.00
#
_symmetry.space_group_name_H-M   'P 1'
#
loop_
_entity.id
_entity.type
_entity.pdbx_description
1 polymer ?
#
loop_
_entity_poly.entity_id
_entity_poly.type
_entity_poly.pdbx_seq_one_letter_code
_entity_poly.pdbx_strand_id
1 'polypeptide(L)'
;FGAGGAAAGALAGGALEESVEGLPHDELYIYEDALRQGRSVIIVVADDDAQAETARGVLTQAGAESVDAARENWWVGLRDVEEEHYTGQGGDFKNDESTYRRGFEAAQHPRVRDKGYDEVKGYLLECYGGDCELTAFRSGYDRGQSYQRNLREKYKG
;
A
#
# COMPACT_ATOMS: atom_id res chain seq x y z
N PHE A 1 -33.95 6.36 21.66
CA PHE A 1 -34.09 4.95 21.29
C PHE A 1 -33.38 4.74 19.97
N GLY A 2 -32.27 4.01 19.99
CA GLY A 2 -31.47 3.71 18.82
C GLY A 2 -31.96 2.47 18.09
N ALA A 3 -31.85 2.49 16.76
CA ALA A 3 -31.81 1.32 15.90
C ALA A 3 -30.56 1.55 15.04
N GLY A 4 -29.54 0.71 15.06
CA GLY A 4 -29.61 -0.74 14.97
C GLY A 4 -29.35 -1.12 13.53
N GLY A 5 -28.07 -1.12 13.13
CA GLY A 5 -27.63 -1.44 11.78
C GLY A 5 -26.22 -1.99 11.82
N ALA A 6 -26.07 -3.23 12.28
CA ALA A 6 -24.86 -4.00 12.11
C ALA A 6 -24.82 -4.50 10.66
N ALA A 7 -24.00 -3.87 9.82
CA ALA A 7 -23.60 -4.45 8.54
C ALA A 7 -22.42 -5.37 8.82
N ALA A 8 -22.71 -6.67 8.96
CA ALA A 8 -21.73 -7.72 9.09
C ALA A 8 -20.83 -7.76 7.85
N GLY A 9 -19.52 -7.79 8.08
CA GLY A 9 -18.52 -7.91 7.02
C GLY A 9 -18.67 -9.22 6.25
N ALA A 10 -18.64 -9.11 4.92
CA ALA A 10 -18.11 -10.10 3.98
C ALA A 10 -18.44 -9.69 2.54
N LEU A 11 -17.83 -8.62 1.99
CA LEU A 11 -17.78 -8.36 0.54
C LEU A 11 -16.57 -7.48 0.17
N ALA A 12 -15.39 -7.77 0.71
CA ALA A 12 -14.14 -7.13 0.26
C ALA A 12 -13.58 -7.95 -0.91
N GLY A 13 -14.05 -7.69 -2.13
CA GLY A 13 -13.46 -8.33 -3.30
C GLY A 13 -14.01 -7.85 -4.64
N GLY A 14 -15.34 -7.70 -4.77
CA GLY A 14 -15.96 -7.37 -6.07
C GLY A 14 -16.56 -5.96 -6.18
N ALA A 15 -16.92 -5.32 -5.07
CA ALA A 15 -17.66 -4.05 -5.11
C ALA A 15 -16.77 -2.79 -5.15
N LEU A 16 -15.45 -2.94 -4.94
CA LEU A 16 -14.52 -1.81 -4.98
C LEU A 16 -14.03 -1.49 -6.40
N GLU A 17 -14.30 -2.35 -7.37
CA GLU A 17 -13.84 -2.19 -8.76
C GLU A 17 -14.63 -1.11 -9.52
N GLU A 18 -15.86 -0.76 -9.09
CA GLU A 18 -16.76 0.12 -9.86
C GLU A 18 -17.10 1.44 -9.15
N SER A 19 -16.76 1.62 -7.86
CA SER A 19 -17.21 2.80 -7.12
C SER A 19 -16.23 3.28 -6.06
N VAL A 20 -15.13 3.94 -6.46
CA VAL A 20 -14.77 5.27 -5.93
C VAL A 20 -13.84 5.95 -6.94
N GLU A 21 -14.41 6.80 -7.79
CA GLU A 21 -13.66 7.77 -8.59
C GLU A 21 -13.05 8.79 -7.61
N GLY A 22 -11.86 8.51 -7.08
CA GLY A 22 -11.17 9.38 -6.11
C GLY A 22 -10.41 8.69 -4.97
N LEU A 23 -10.50 7.37 -4.79
CA LEU A 23 -9.58 6.68 -3.88
C LEU A 23 -8.26 6.40 -4.59
N PRO A 24 -7.11 6.66 -3.94
CA PRO A 24 -5.81 6.27 -4.48
C PRO A 24 -5.73 4.73 -4.59
N HIS A 25 -5.93 4.22 -5.81
CA HIS A 25 -5.87 2.77 -6.09
C HIS A 25 -4.48 2.18 -5.81
N ASP A 26 -3.46 3.02 -5.82
CA ASP A 26 -2.08 2.70 -5.48
C ASP A 26 -1.88 2.44 -3.98
N GLU A 27 -2.78 2.86 -3.11
CA GLU A 27 -2.68 2.69 -1.65
C GLU A 27 -3.49 1.50 -1.10
N LEU A 28 -4.19 0.76 -1.97
CA LEU A 28 -5.08 -0.33 -1.55
C LEU A 28 -4.40 -1.36 -0.64
N TYR A 29 -3.10 -1.59 -0.83
CA TYR A 29 -2.34 -2.54 0.00
C TYR A 29 -2.24 -2.11 1.48
N ILE A 30 -2.23 -0.81 1.77
CA ILE A 30 -2.22 -0.28 3.14
C ILE A 30 -3.59 -0.51 3.78
N TYR A 31 -4.67 -0.32 3.04
CA TYR A 31 -6.02 -0.59 3.54
C TYR A 31 -6.21 -2.08 3.81
N GLU A 32 -5.80 -2.93 2.88
CA GLU A 32 -5.82 -4.38 3.06
C GLU A 32 -4.97 -4.81 4.26
N ASP A 33 -3.78 -4.23 4.45
CA ASP A 33 -2.93 -4.54 5.60
C ASP A 33 -3.57 -4.12 6.93
N ALA A 34 -4.11 -2.91 7.00
CA ALA A 34 -4.84 -2.44 8.18
C ALA A 34 -6.02 -3.38 8.54
N LEU A 35 -6.80 -3.79 7.53
CA LEU A 35 -7.90 -4.73 7.72
C LEU A 35 -7.41 -6.11 8.20
N ARG A 36 -6.30 -6.63 7.66
CA ARG A 36 -5.69 -7.90 8.14
C ARG A 36 -5.24 -7.80 9.59
N GLN A 37 -4.80 -6.62 10.04
CA GLN A 37 -4.43 -6.37 11.43
C GLN A 37 -5.66 -6.19 12.36
N GLY A 38 -6.89 -6.33 11.85
CA GLY A 38 -8.11 -6.14 12.62
C GLY A 38 -8.46 -4.67 12.88
N ARG A 39 -7.86 -3.75 12.12
CA ARG A 39 -8.18 -2.31 12.18
C ARG A 39 -9.36 -1.98 11.27
N SER A 40 -9.94 -0.81 11.48
CA SER A 40 -11.00 -0.26 10.62
C SER A 40 -10.42 0.84 9.72
N VAL A 41 -10.83 0.87 8.46
CA VAL A 41 -10.52 1.95 7.51
C VAL A 41 -11.71 2.88 7.41
N ILE A 42 -11.50 4.18 7.63
CA ILE A 42 -12.53 5.22 7.53
C ILE A 42 -12.15 6.14 6.38
N ILE A 43 -13.06 6.29 5.42
CA ILE A 43 -12.93 7.20 4.29
C ILE A 43 -13.99 8.29 4.44
N VAL A 44 -13.58 9.54 4.37
CA VAL A 44 -14.47 10.71 4.44
C VAL A 44 -14.45 11.41 3.09
N VAL A 45 -15.63 11.58 2.50
CA VAL A 45 -15.83 12.43 1.33
C VAL A 45 -16.23 13.82 1.81
N ALA A 46 -15.52 14.84 1.37
CA ALA A 46 -15.74 16.23 1.71
C ALA A 46 -16.03 17.04 0.45
N ASP A 47 -16.92 18.03 0.54
CA ASP A 47 -17.29 18.89 -0.60
C ASP A 47 -16.23 19.94 -0.90
N ASP A 48 -15.41 20.30 0.10
CA ASP A 48 -14.36 21.31 0.00
C ASP A 48 -13.19 21.04 0.97
N ASP A 49 -12.09 21.78 0.79
CA ASP A 49 -10.87 21.64 1.60
C ASP A 49 -11.10 21.96 3.09
N ALA A 50 -12.03 22.87 3.42
CA ALA A 50 -12.32 23.23 4.80
C ALA A 50 -13.06 22.11 5.54
N GLN A 51 -14.01 21.45 4.87
CA GLN A 51 -14.65 20.24 5.36
C GLN A 51 -13.64 19.10 5.50
N ALA A 52 -12.75 18.90 4.52
CA ALA A 52 -11.71 17.88 4.57
C ALA A 52 -10.77 18.09 5.76
N GLU A 53 -10.35 19.33 6.01
CA GLU A 53 -9.49 19.66 7.15
C GLU A 53 -10.20 19.47 8.49
N THR A 54 -11.47 19.85 8.57
CA THR A 54 -12.30 19.62 9.76
C THR A 54 -12.41 18.12 10.06
N ALA A 55 -12.66 17.30 9.04
CA ALA A 55 -12.73 15.84 9.18
C ALA A 55 -11.39 15.25 9.64
N ARG A 56 -10.27 15.68 9.05
CA ARG A 56 -8.91 15.28 9.49
C ARG A 56 -8.68 15.60 10.97
N GLY A 57 -9.06 16.80 11.41
CA GLY A 57 -8.95 17.21 12.81
C GLY A 57 -9.76 16.31 13.77
N VAL A 58 -11.02 16.03 13.44
CA VAL A 58 -11.89 15.16 14.25
C VAL A 58 -11.33 13.73 14.34
N LEU A 59 -10.92 13.15 13.21
CA LEU A 59 -10.34 11.81 13.18
C LEU A 59 -9.04 11.73 13.98
N THR A 60 -8.16 12.73 13.84
CA THR A 60 -6.91 12.82 14.59
C THR A 60 -7.18 12.91 16.10
N GLN A 61 -8.15 13.74 16.52
CA GLN A 61 -8.54 13.86 17.92
C GLN A 61 -9.14 12.57 18.48
N ALA A 62 -9.81 11.78 17.65
CA ALA A 62 -10.32 10.45 18.00
C ALA A 62 -9.23 9.36 18.03
N GLY A 63 -7.97 9.71 17.74
CA GLY A 63 -6.84 8.77 17.72
C GLY A 63 -6.72 7.97 16.41
N ALA A 64 -7.36 8.41 15.33
CA ALA A 64 -7.18 7.80 14.03
C ALA A 64 -5.77 8.06 13.49
N GLU A 65 -5.19 7.04 12.90
CA GLU A 65 -3.95 7.13 12.15
C GLU A 65 -4.24 7.51 10.69
N SER A 66 -3.44 8.41 10.12
CA SER A 66 -3.55 8.75 8.69
C SER A 66 -3.00 7.62 7.82
N VAL A 67 -3.43 7.56 6.56
CA VAL A 67 -2.93 6.58 5.60
C VAL A 67 -1.42 6.72 5.39
N ASP A 68 -0.91 7.95 5.29
CA ASP A 68 0.52 8.20 5.17
C ASP A 68 1.31 7.68 6.37
N ALA A 69 0.82 7.92 7.59
CA ALA A 69 1.44 7.40 8.80
C ALA A 69 1.41 5.86 8.83
N ALA A 70 0.29 5.26 8.42
CA ALA A 70 0.17 3.81 8.30
C ALA A 70 1.15 3.23 7.25
N ARG A 71 1.37 3.93 6.13
CA ARG A 71 2.35 3.53 5.10
C ARG A 71 3.78 3.57 5.64
N GLU A 72 4.14 4.64 6.34
CA GLU A 72 5.45 4.75 6.97
C GLU A 72 5.68 3.66 8.02
N ASN A 73 4.69 3.45 8.90
CA ASN A 73 4.77 2.41 9.92
C ASN A 73 4.82 1.00 9.33
N TRP A 74 4.11 0.76 8.23
CA TRP A 74 4.18 -0.49 7.48
C TRP A 74 5.59 -0.73 6.93
N TRP A 75 6.22 0.29 6.32
CA TRP A 75 7.60 0.18 5.86
C TRP A 75 8.57 -0.07 7.00
N VAL A 76 8.46 0.67 8.12
CA VAL A 76 9.29 0.47 9.31
C VAL A 76 9.23 -0.98 9.80
N GLY A 77 8.05 -1.61 9.78
CA GLY A 77 7.89 -3.01 10.16
C GLY A 77 8.57 -4.02 9.22
N LEU A 78 8.87 -3.63 7.98
CA LEU A 78 9.55 -4.47 6.97
C LEU A 78 11.04 -4.12 6.82
N ARG A 79 11.41 -2.88 7.14
CA ARG A 79 12.68 -2.25 6.77
C ARG A 79 13.90 -3.09 7.12
N ASP A 80 14.00 -3.61 8.34
CA ASP A 80 15.19 -4.33 8.78
C ASP A 80 15.40 -5.64 8.00
N VAL A 81 14.30 -6.35 7.69
CA VAL A 81 14.34 -7.60 6.89
C VAL A 81 14.72 -7.31 5.45
N GLU A 82 14.23 -6.21 4.90
CA GLU A 82 14.52 -5.79 3.54
C GLU A 82 15.95 -5.22 3.41
N GLU A 83 16.44 -4.50 4.43
CA GLU A 83 17.83 -4.03 4.54
C GLU A 83 18.80 -5.21 4.55
N GLU A 84 18.56 -6.21 5.41
CA GLU A 84 19.38 -7.42 5.47
C GLU A 84 19.39 -8.14 4.13
N HIS A 85 18.22 -8.28 3.49
CA HIS A 85 18.13 -8.96 2.20
C HIS A 85 18.90 -8.25 1.08
N TYR A 86 18.66 -6.95 0.91
CA TYR A 86 19.25 -6.17 -0.17
C TYR A 86 20.77 -6.04 0.01
N THR A 87 21.22 -5.81 1.24
CA THR A 87 22.65 -5.77 1.58
C THR A 87 23.31 -7.14 1.39
N GLY A 88 22.61 -8.23 1.71
CA GLY A 88 23.09 -9.60 1.48
C GLY A 88 23.32 -9.94 0.00
N GLN A 89 22.71 -9.19 -0.92
CA GLN A 89 22.92 -9.29 -2.37
C GLN A 89 24.02 -8.35 -2.88
N GLY A 90 24.68 -7.61 -1.99
CA GLY A 90 25.72 -6.63 -2.33
C GLY A 90 25.19 -5.23 -2.66
N GLY A 91 23.90 -4.95 -2.40
CA GLY A 91 23.32 -3.62 -2.54
C GLY A 91 23.72 -2.68 -1.39
N ASP A 92 23.67 -1.37 -1.62
CA ASP A 92 23.90 -0.35 -0.60
C ASP A 92 22.57 0.21 -0.12
N PHE A 93 21.92 -0.51 0.81
CA PHE A 93 20.57 -0.16 1.26
C PHE A 93 20.47 1.27 1.78
N LYS A 94 21.51 1.77 2.47
CA LYS A 94 21.51 3.12 3.03
C LYS A 94 21.32 4.21 1.96
N ASN A 95 21.94 4.02 0.79
CA ASN A 95 21.83 4.97 -0.32
C ASN A 95 20.65 4.64 -1.25
N ASP A 96 20.28 3.37 -1.34
CA ASP A 96 19.27 2.89 -2.28
C ASP A 96 17.86 2.81 -1.70
N GLU A 97 17.68 2.91 -0.37
CA GLU A 97 16.41 2.64 0.35
C GLU A 97 15.22 3.35 -0.28
N SER A 98 15.35 4.64 -0.61
CA SER A 98 14.23 5.40 -1.20
C SER A 98 13.78 4.83 -2.55
N THR A 99 14.73 4.44 -3.40
CA THR A 99 14.47 3.88 -4.72
C THR A 99 13.98 2.44 -4.62
N TYR A 100 14.59 1.65 -3.74
CA TYR A 100 14.21 0.28 -3.44
C TYR A 100 12.78 0.21 -2.90
N ARG A 101 12.47 1.01 -1.87
CA ARG A 101 11.14 1.11 -1.28
C ARG A 101 10.09 1.47 -2.33
N ARG A 102 10.38 2.44 -3.21
CA ARG A 102 9.45 2.83 -4.27
C ARG A 102 9.13 1.69 -5.21
N GLY A 103 10.14 0.89 -5.60
CA GLY A 103 9.93 -0.33 -6.38
C GLY A 103 9.07 -1.37 -5.63
N PHE A 104 9.34 -1.56 -4.35
CA PHE A 104 8.57 -2.46 -3.48
C PHE A 104 7.11 -2.05 -3.39
N GLU A 105 6.83 -0.76 -3.11
CA GLU A 105 5.48 -0.21 -3.07
C GLU A 105 4.76 -0.34 -4.42
N ALA A 106 5.47 -0.10 -5.54
CA ALA A 106 4.92 -0.25 -6.89
C ALA A 106 4.41 -1.68 -7.16
N ALA A 107 5.11 -2.71 -6.66
CA ALA A 107 4.70 -4.10 -6.82
C ALA A 107 3.38 -4.44 -6.11
N GLN A 108 2.96 -3.63 -5.12
CA GLN A 108 1.72 -3.84 -4.38
C GLN A 108 0.47 -3.44 -5.18
N HIS A 109 0.65 -2.64 -6.23
CA HIS A 109 -0.43 -2.06 -7.02
C HIS A 109 -1.25 -3.14 -7.74
N PRO A 110 -2.61 -3.14 -7.66
CA PRO A 110 -3.46 -4.19 -8.24
C PRO A 110 -3.17 -4.57 -9.68
N ARG A 111 -2.94 -3.56 -10.54
CA ARG A 111 -2.65 -3.74 -11.98
C ARG A 111 -1.38 -4.54 -12.29
N VAL A 112 -0.44 -4.63 -11.34
CA VAL A 112 0.86 -5.29 -11.54
C VAL A 112 1.09 -6.48 -10.62
N ARG A 113 0.10 -6.85 -9.80
CA ARG A 113 0.17 -8.05 -8.95
C ARG A 113 0.41 -9.29 -9.79
N ASP A 114 1.28 -10.18 -9.31
CA ASP A 114 1.66 -11.44 -9.96
C ASP A 114 2.30 -11.26 -11.36
N LYS A 115 2.73 -10.05 -11.73
CA LYS A 115 3.40 -9.80 -13.02
C LYS A 115 4.89 -9.61 -12.83
N GLY A 116 5.68 -10.17 -13.76
CA GLY A 116 7.11 -9.94 -13.81
C GLY A 116 7.44 -8.52 -14.23
N TYR A 117 8.59 -8.00 -13.80
CA TYR A 117 9.03 -6.63 -14.09
C TYR A 117 8.97 -6.29 -15.60
N ASP A 118 9.46 -7.20 -16.45
CA ASP A 118 9.52 -6.98 -17.91
C ASP A 118 8.12 -6.87 -18.56
N GLU A 119 7.10 -7.51 -17.98
CA GLU A 119 5.71 -7.44 -18.47
C GLU A 119 5.05 -6.10 -18.18
N VAL A 120 5.45 -5.44 -17.09
CA VAL A 120 4.84 -4.18 -16.61
C VAL A 120 5.72 -2.96 -16.82
N LYS A 121 6.91 -3.13 -17.40
CA LYS A 121 7.91 -2.07 -17.58
C LYS A 121 7.32 -0.80 -18.21
N GLY A 122 6.47 -0.93 -19.22
CA GLY A 122 5.83 0.23 -19.86
C GLY A 122 4.93 1.03 -18.90
N TYR A 123 4.17 0.33 -18.05
CA TYR A 123 3.34 0.96 -17.02
C TYR A 123 4.20 1.59 -15.92
N LEU A 124 5.27 0.91 -15.49
CA LEU A 124 6.19 1.46 -14.48
C LEU A 124 6.90 2.72 -14.98
N LEU A 125 7.29 2.76 -16.25
CA LEU A 125 7.90 3.94 -16.87
C LEU A 125 6.90 5.11 -16.94
N GLU A 126 5.63 4.85 -17.20
CA GLU A 126 4.57 5.87 -17.20
C GLU A 126 4.37 6.47 -15.80
N CYS A 127 4.36 5.65 -14.75
CA CYS A 127 4.11 6.10 -13.38
C CYS A 127 5.35 6.68 -12.68
N TYR A 128 6.53 6.13 -12.93
CA TYR A 128 7.75 6.41 -12.15
C TYR A 128 8.89 7.00 -12.98
N GLY A 129 8.71 7.16 -14.29
CA GLY A 129 9.74 7.70 -15.17
C GLY A 129 11.03 6.86 -15.15
N GLY A 130 12.18 7.52 -15.36
CA GLY A 130 13.47 6.85 -15.43
C GLY A 130 13.91 6.15 -14.13
N ASP A 131 13.29 6.47 -12.99
CA ASP A 131 13.61 5.86 -11.70
C ASP A 131 13.34 4.35 -11.72
N CYS A 132 12.36 3.88 -12.52
CA CYS A 132 12.07 2.45 -12.58
C CYS A 132 13.24 1.65 -13.17
N GLU A 133 14.07 2.25 -14.03
CA GLU A 133 15.22 1.60 -14.67
C GLU A 133 16.40 1.37 -13.70
N LEU A 134 16.37 1.98 -12.51
CA LEU A 134 17.41 1.79 -11.50
C LEU A 134 17.36 0.38 -10.92
N THR A 135 18.53 -0.24 -10.75
CA THR A 135 18.65 -1.59 -10.20
C THR A 135 17.95 -1.73 -8.84
N ALA A 136 18.10 -0.74 -7.96
CA ALA A 136 17.43 -0.71 -6.66
C ALA A 136 15.91 -0.80 -6.78
N PHE A 137 15.31 -0.06 -7.73
CA PHE A 137 13.87 -0.09 -7.97
C PHE A 137 13.43 -1.48 -8.41
N ARG A 138 14.13 -2.08 -9.38
CA ARG A 138 13.81 -3.43 -9.85
C ARG A 138 13.92 -4.47 -8.73
N SER A 139 14.98 -4.43 -7.94
CA SER A 139 15.15 -5.32 -6.79
C SER A 139 14.02 -5.16 -5.77
N GLY A 140 13.62 -3.92 -5.48
CA GLY A 140 12.48 -3.63 -4.62
C GLY A 140 11.19 -4.21 -5.18
N TYR A 141 10.94 -4.03 -6.48
CA TYR A 141 9.75 -4.56 -7.15
C TYR A 141 9.68 -6.09 -7.08
N ASP A 142 10.76 -6.79 -7.40
CA ASP A 142 10.83 -8.25 -7.34
C ASP A 142 10.61 -8.76 -5.90
N ARG A 143 11.07 -7.99 -4.91
CA ARG A 143 10.80 -8.29 -3.50
C ARG A 143 9.36 -8.03 -3.07
N GLY A 144 8.74 -6.94 -3.50
CA GLY A 144 7.32 -6.69 -3.26
C GLY A 144 6.43 -7.80 -3.83
N GLN A 145 6.72 -8.28 -5.05
CA GLN A 145 6.02 -9.43 -5.64
C GLN A 145 6.14 -10.70 -4.76
N SER A 146 7.34 -10.96 -4.26
CA SER A 146 7.60 -12.10 -3.38
C SER A 146 6.88 -11.97 -2.03
N TYR A 147 6.90 -10.78 -1.44
CA TYR A 147 6.16 -10.45 -0.23
C TYR A 147 4.66 -10.68 -0.40
N GLN A 148 4.09 -10.21 -1.51
CA GLN A 148 2.67 -10.40 -1.79
C GLN A 148 2.30 -11.88 -1.94
N ARG A 149 3.14 -12.68 -2.62
CA ARG A 149 2.92 -14.13 -2.75
C ARG A 149 2.90 -14.80 -1.38
N ASN A 150 3.84 -14.45 -0.51
CA ASN A 150 3.90 -14.97 0.86
C ASN A 150 2.67 -14.57 1.70
N LEU A 151 2.20 -13.32 1.59
CA LEU A 151 0.97 -12.89 2.26
C LEU A 151 -0.23 -13.72 1.80
N ARG A 152 -0.39 -13.94 0.48
CA ARG A 152 -1.48 -14.76 -0.05
C ARG A 152 -1.42 -16.18 0.46
N GLU A 153 -0.24 -16.78 0.53
CA GLU A 153 -0.07 -18.13 1.09
C GLU A 153 -0.41 -18.18 2.58
N LYS A 154 0.03 -17.19 3.36
CA LYS A 154 -0.24 -17.10 4.80
C LYS A 154 -1.73 -16.95 5.13
N TYR A 155 -2.47 -16.25 4.28
CA TYR A 155 -3.90 -15.96 4.48
C TYR A 155 -4.82 -16.75 3.53
N LYS A 156 -4.30 -17.80 2.87
CA LYS A 156 -5.14 -18.85 2.26
C LYS A 156 -5.81 -19.62 3.41
N GLY A 157 -7.05 -19.25 3.71
CA GLY A 157 -7.96 -20.06 4.53
C GLY A 157 -8.34 -21.36 3.83
#